data_AF-A0A9R0PS02-F1
#
_entry.id   AF-A0A9R0PS02-F1
#
_cell.length_a   1.000
_cell.length_b   1.000
_cell.length_c   1.000
_cell.angle_alpha   90.00
_cell.angle_beta   90.00
_cell.angle_gamma   90.00
#
_symmetry.space_group_name_H-M   'P 1'
#
loop_
_entity.id
_entity.type
_entity.pdbx_description
1 polymer ?
#
loop_
_entity_poly.entity_id
_entity_poly.type
_entity_poly.pdbx_seq_one_letter_code
_entity_poly.pdbx_strand_id
1 'polypeptide(L)'
;MFKQMTCRCWITPVRYSYVVRPLQTHSRCGAHAATRNHASEQTNSLVSLLEEPRNPASIQSPRIHRSPDRPIRPMEVFDEVHFVRLRCRVRRTKYLAADDDGHGVCLSSQRGAHNTVWAVQAMEGAVEGAEGGPFVLLRGAYGRYLFATDVQAATGPGHGVQAAQQARPHPNTPRCMLWQAIRRQGSFVIRSAGGRYLRANGKYVRWRTAVTVAGDDASAMLQWDVEVVPLRLDRPTLLDPPPQPMRRRRHPPTEEEVARQVRYIRAGVDGDIDETGWRTVRISTNSLMQLRLTLANLLGQNRSALHTTLCVRAGAYADLSPLLIDLPIGNDRLDIVVITHGTPVDNTLLYPNVNARN
;
A
#
# COMPACT_ATOMS: atom_id res chain seq x y z
N MET A 1 34.99 -28.84 22.46
CA MET A 1 34.85 -28.87 20.99
C MET A 1 33.42 -28.50 20.64
N PHE A 2 33.12 -27.21 20.42
CA PHE A 2 31.96 -26.72 19.67
C PHE A 2 32.26 -25.25 19.32
N LYS A 3 32.43 -24.97 18.03
CA LYS A 3 32.79 -23.65 17.48
C LYS A 3 31.52 -22.81 17.33
N GLN A 4 31.55 -21.60 17.90
CA GLN A 4 30.67 -20.49 17.54
C GLN A 4 30.92 -20.07 16.10
N MET A 5 29.86 -19.81 15.34
CA MET A 5 29.91 -19.09 14.06
C MET A 5 29.12 -17.80 14.22
N THR A 6 29.86 -16.70 14.35
CA THR A 6 29.38 -15.33 14.27
C THR A 6 29.53 -14.84 12.83
N CYS A 7 28.43 -14.56 12.15
CA CYS A 7 28.46 -13.89 10.85
C CYS A 7 28.67 -12.38 11.06
N ARG A 8 29.88 -11.89 10.80
CA ARG A 8 30.19 -10.47 10.59
C ARG A 8 30.27 -10.20 9.08
N CYS A 9 29.35 -9.42 8.53
CA CYS A 9 29.47 -8.90 7.16
C CYS A 9 30.39 -7.68 7.15
N TRP A 10 31.48 -7.76 6.40
CA TRP A 10 32.40 -6.67 6.11
C TRP A 10 31.89 -5.87 4.90
N ILE A 11 31.84 -4.54 5.03
CA ILE A 11 31.57 -3.61 3.93
C ILE A 11 32.92 -3.05 3.46
N THR A 12 33.34 -3.36 2.23
CA THR A 12 34.44 -2.67 1.54
C THR A 12 33.88 -1.60 0.61
N PRO A 13 34.40 -0.35 0.64
CA PRO A 13 33.95 0.72 -0.24
C PRO A 13 34.70 0.71 -1.58
N VAL A 14 33.96 0.73 -2.70
CA VAL A 14 34.53 0.97 -4.04
C VAL A 14 34.33 2.45 -4.38
N ARG A 15 35.46 3.16 -4.60
CA ARG A 15 35.50 4.54 -5.11
C ARG A 15 35.18 4.54 -6.61
N TYR A 16 34.25 5.37 -7.05
CA TYR A 16 34.10 5.73 -8.46
C TYR A 16 34.57 7.17 -8.68
N SER A 17 35.49 7.31 -9.63
CA SER A 17 36.11 8.55 -10.09
C SER A 17 35.20 9.26 -11.10
N TYR A 18 35.00 10.56 -10.91
CA TYR A 18 34.29 11.43 -11.84
C TYR A 18 35.16 11.75 -13.06
N VAL A 19 34.60 11.62 -14.25
CA VAL A 19 35.14 12.22 -15.48
C VAL A 19 34.17 13.27 -15.97
N VAL A 20 34.56 14.53 -15.82
CA VAL A 20 33.90 15.71 -16.38
C VAL A 20 34.43 15.94 -17.79
N ARG A 21 33.54 16.15 -18.78
CA ARG A 21 33.89 16.82 -20.04
C ARG A 21 32.78 17.80 -20.47
N PRO A 22 33.13 18.90 -21.15
CA PRO A 22 32.39 20.16 -21.11
C PRO A 22 31.50 20.43 -22.33
N LEU A 23 30.65 21.44 -22.17
CA LEU A 23 29.73 22.04 -23.13
C LEU A 23 30.35 22.35 -24.50
N GLN A 24 29.55 22.17 -25.55
CA GLN A 24 29.65 22.98 -26.77
C GLN A 24 28.30 23.60 -27.10
N THR A 25 28.29 24.93 -27.09
CA THR A 25 27.26 25.80 -27.63
C THR A 25 27.41 25.87 -29.14
N HIS A 26 26.29 25.81 -29.88
CA HIS A 26 26.24 26.38 -31.22
C HIS A 26 24.93 27.14 -31.42
N SER A 27 25.11 28.45 -31.52
CA SER A 27 24.17 29.44 -32.05
C SER A 27 23.99 29.20 -33.56
N ARG A 28 22.76 29.38 -34.06
CA ARG A 28 22.53 30.12 -35.31
C ARG A 28 21.07 30.54 -35.47
N CYS A 29 20.90 31.85 -35.62
CA CYS A 29 19.71 32.52 -36.12
C CYS A 29 19.52 32.27 -37.63
N GLY A 30 18.27 32.29 -38.08
CA GLY A 30 17.87 32.40 -39.48
C GLY A 30 16.37 32.70 -39.56
N ALA A 31 16.02 33.80 -40.21
CA ALA A 31 14.75 34.51 -40.09
C ALA A 31 13.78 34.26 -41.25
N HIS A 32 12.53 34.69 -41.03
CA HIS A 32 11.50 35.14 -41.99
C HIS A 32 10.95 34.15 -43.03
N ALA A 33 9.62 33.93 -42.97
CA ALA A 33 8.68 34.52 -43.94
C ALA A 33 7.23 34.29 -43.48
N ALA A 34 6.44 35.36 -43.53
CA ALA A 34 5.00 35.37 -43.31
C ALA A 34 4.28 35.28 -44.67
N THR A 35 3.16 34.55 -44.72
CA THR A 35 2.10 34.82 -45.70
C THR A 35 0.74 34.47 -45.09
N ARG A 36 -0.11 35.51 -45.04
CA ARG A 36 -1.57 35.46 -44.85
C ARG A 36 -2.25 35.08 -46.16
N ASN A 37 -3.43 34.45 -46.06
CA ASN A 37 -4.72 34.81 -46.69
C ASN A 37 -5.75 33.72 -46.30
N HIS A 38 -6.87 34.04 -45.62
CA HIS A 38 -8.19 34.42 -46.17
C HIS A 38 -8.75 33.37 -47.15
N ALA A 39 -10.01 32.94 -47.16
CA ALA A 39 -11.24 33.13 -46.36
C ALA A 39 -12.33 32.16 -46.92
N SER A 40 -13.57 32.28 -46.42
CA SER A 40 -14.87 31.69 -46.84
C SER A 40 -15.27 30.39 -46.11
N GLU A 41 -16.19 30.43 -45.15
CA GLU A 41 -17.66 30.64 -45.23
C GLU A 41 -18.39 29.55 -46.00
N GLN A 42 -19.19 28.75 -45.26
CA GLN A 42 -20.58 28.49 -45.61
C GLN A 42 -21.34 27.93 -44.39
N THR A 43 -22.33 28.71 -43.96
CA THR A 43 -23.44 28.34 -43.10
C THR A 43 -24.47 27.55 -43.91
N ASN A 44 -25.08 26.52 -43.32
CA ASN A 44 -26.49 26.24 -43.57
C ASN A 44 -27.12 25.46 -42.42
N SER A 45 -28.31 25.96 -42.04
CA SER A 45 -29.23 25.47 -41.03
C SER A 45 -30.22 24.50 -41.68
N LEU A 46 -30.57 23.40 -41.01
CA LEU A 46 -31.95 23.12 -40.55
C LEU A 46 -32.09 21.70 -39.97
N VAL A 47 -32.56 21.71 -38.73
CA VAL A 47 -33.40 20.76 -38.01
C VAL A 47 -34.15 19.74 -38.88
N SER A 48 -33.92 18.45 -38.67
CA SER A 48 -34.91 17.44 -38.23
C SER A 48 -34.43 16.03 -38.59
N LEU A 49 -34.28 15.17 -37.60
CA LEU A 49 -34.95 13.87 -37.50
C LEU A 49 -34.32 13.10 -36.34
N LEU A 50 -35.13 12.91 -35.30
CA LEU A 50 -34.87 12.06 -34.15
C LEU A 50 -34.84 10.61 -34.63
N GLU A 51 -33.66 10.00 -34.66
CA GLU A 51 -33.54 8.54 -34.63
C GLU A 51 -32.97 8.14 -33.26
N GLU A 52 -33.83 7.55 -32.44
CA GLU A 52 -33.44 6.89 -31.21
C GLU A 52 -32.51 5.71 -31.51
N PRO A 53 -31.34 5.60 -30.85
CA PRO A 53 -30.57 4.38 -30.93
C PRO A 53 -31.21 3.31 -30.03
N ARG A 54 -31.61 2.24 -30.70
CA ARG A 54 -32.05 0.93 -30.20
C ARG A 54 -31.35 0.53 -28.90
N ASN A 55 -32.18 0.16 -27.93
CA ASN A 55 -31.88 -0.53 -26.69
C ASN A 55 -30.84 -1.67 -26.86
N PRO A 56 -29.63 -1.59 -26.28
CA PRO A 56 -28.76 -2.75 -26.19
C PRO A 56 -29.21 -3.62 -25.02
N ALA A 57 -29.55 -4.87 -25.35
CA ALA A 57 -29.86 -5.93 -24.41
C ALA A 57 -28.87 -5.97 -23.23
N SER A 58 -29.44 -6.19 -22.04
CA SER A 58 -28.75 -6.47 -20.79
C SER A 58 -27.60 -7.45 -20.97
N ILE A 59 -26.36 -6.96 -20.86
CA ILE A 59 -25.18 -7.81 -20.68
C ILE A 59 -25.23 -8.31 -19.24
N GLN A 60 -25.84 -9.48 -19.04
CA GLN A 60 -25.66 -10.24 -17.81
C GLN A 60 -24.22 -10.73 -17.79
N SER A 61 -23.42 -10.23 -16.84
CA SER A 61 -22.11 -10.77 -16.52
C SER A 61 -22.23 -12.29 -16.30
N PRO A 62 -21.30 -13.13 -16.81
CA PRO A 62 -21.39 -14.56 -16.62
C PRO A 62 -21.29 -14.88 -15.13
N ARG A 63 -22.39 -15.35 -14.54
CA ARG A 63 -22.38 -16.02 -13.23
C ARG A 63 -21.57 -17.30 -13.39
N ILE A 64 -20.31 -17.25 -12.98
CA ILE A 64 -19.49 -18.45 -12.81
C ILE A 64 -20.13 -19.25 -11.66
N HIS A 65 -20.90 -20.28 -12.01
CA HIS A 65 -21.30 -21.32 -11.07
C HIS A 65 -20.04 -22.08 -10.65
N ARG A 66 -19.44 -21.69 -9.51
CA ARG A 66 -18.43 -22.51 -8.85
C ARG A 66 -19.12 -23.76 -8.31
N SER A 67 -18.72 -24.92 -8.81
CA SER A 67 -19.12 -26.22 -8.26
C SER A 67 -18.69 -26.30 -6.78
N PRO A 68 -19.59 -26.66 -5.85
CA PRO A 68 -19.33 -26.56 -4.40
C PRO A 68 -18.29 -27.55 -3.86
N ASP A 69 -17.80 -28.49 -4.67
CA ASP A 69 -16.99 -29.63 -4.20
C ASP A 69 -15.54 -29.67 -4.70
N ARG A 70 -15.02 -28.59 -5.32
CA ARG A 70 -13.58 -28.54 -5.64
C ARG A 70 -12.79 -28.15 -4.39
N PRO A 71 -11.76 -28.93 -3.97
CA PRO A 71 -10.85 -28.49 -2.92
C PRO A 71 -10.09 -27.25 -3.41
N ILE A 72 -10.45 -26.10 -2.87
CA ILE A 72 -9.78 -24.81 -3.11
C ILE A 72 -8.28 -24.98 -2.83
N ARG A 73 -7.44 -24.65 -3.81
CA ARG A 73 -5.99 -24.79 -3.68
C ARG A 73 -5.46 -23.81 -2.61
N PRO A 74 -4.42 -24.16 -1.83
CA PRO A 74 -3.73 -23.19 -0.99
C PRO A 74 -3.27 -22.03 -1.88
N MET A 75 -3.62 -20.79 -1.54
CA MET A 75 -3.47 -19.54 -2.33
C MET A 75 -4.64 -19.09 -3.21
N GLU A 76 -5.61 -19.93 -3.56
CA GLU A 76 -6.76 -19.50 -4.39
C GLU A 76 -7.65 -18.44 -3.70
N VAL A 77 -7.48 -18.27 -2.38
CA VAL A 77 -8.13 -17.18 -1.62
C VAL A 77 -7.57 -15.78 -1.96
N PHE A 78 -6.42 -15.72 -2.63
CA PHE A 78 -5.77 -14.49 -3.07
C PHE A 78 -5.77 -14.32 -4.59
N ASP A 79 -6.27 -15.30 -5.35
CA ASP A 79 -6.31 -15.21 -6.81
C ASP A 79 -7.26 -14.10 -7.26
N GLU A 80 -6.75 -13.17 -8.07
CA GLU A 80 -7.47 -11.97 -8.56
C GLU A 80 -8.04 -11.08 -7.44
N VAL A 81 -7.52 -11.21 -6.21
CA VAL A 81 -7.92 -10.39 -5.06
C VAL A 81 -6.94 -9.24 -4.88
N HIS A 82 -7.44 -8.01 -4.90
CA HIS A 82 -6.59 -6.83 -4.66
C HIS A 82 -6.45 -6.46 -3.19
N PHE A 83 -7.49 -6.69 -2.38
CA PHE A 83 -7.54 -6.26 -0.98
C PHE A 83 -8.20 -7.30 -0.09
N VAL A 84 -7.66 -7.50 1.10
CA VAL A 84 -8.20 -8.43 2.10
C VAL A 84 -8.20 -7.83 3.51
N ARG A 85 -9.01 -8.43 4.39
CA ARG A 85 -8.85 -8.35 5.84
C ARG A 85 -8.55 -9.73 6.39
N LEU A 86 -7.72 -9.79 7.42
CA LEU A 86 -7.46 -11.00 8.17
C LEU A 86 -8.20 -10.92 9.51
N ARG A 87 -9.33 -11.62 9.63
CA ARG A 87 -10.15 -11.66 10.83
C ARG A 87 -9.70 -12.81 11.74
N CYS A 88 -9.41 -12.52 13.00
CA CYS A 88 -9.05 -13.56 13.96
C CYS A 88 -10.25 -14.48 14.21
N ARG A 89 -10.08 -15.79 14.03
CA ARG A 89 -11.17 -16.76 14.19
C ARG A 89 -11.66 -16.87 15.65
N VAL A 90 -10.72 -16.87 16.59
CA VAL A 90 -11.01 -16.95 18.04
C VAL A 90 -11.62 -15.65 18.53
N ARG A 91 -11.11 -14.50 18.07
CA ARG A 91 -11.61 -13.17 18.44
C ARG A 91 -12.37 -12.57 17.26
N ARG A 92 -13.58 -13.09 17.02
CA ARG A 92 -14.40 -12.81 15.83
C ARG A 92 -14.63 -11.33 15.49
N THR A 93 -14.49 -10.42 16.45
CA THR A 93 -14.62 -8.97 16.20
C THR A 93 -13.28 -8.27 15.96
N LYS A 94 -12.19 -9.01 15.76
CA LYS A 94 -10.83 -8.47 15.65
C LYS A 94 -10.19 -8.81 14.30
N TYR A 95 -9.56 -7.80 13.71
CA TYR A 95 -8.87 -7.87 12.43
C TYR A 95 -7.42 -7.45 12.61
N LEU A 96 -6.52 -8.05 11.82
CA LEU A 96 -5.14 -7.54 11.69
C LEU A 96 -5.18 -6.13 11.13
N ALA A 97 -4.51 -5.21 11.82
CA ALA A 97 -4.41 -3.82 11.42
C ALA A 97 -2.96 -3.31 11.46
N ALA A 98 -2.61 -2.48 10.49
CA ALA A 98 -1.45 -1.59 10.56
C ALA A 98 -1.61 -0.64 11.77
N ASP A 99 -0.67 -0.65 12.71
CA ASP A 99 -0.78 0.23 13.89
C ASP A 99 -0.43 1.68 13.54
N ASP A 100 -0.95 2.62 14.33
CA ASP A 100 -0.86 4.05 14.06
C ASP A 100 0.56 4.62 14.23
N ASP A 101 1.50 3.86 14.79
CA ASP A 101 2.93 4.19 14.86
C ASP A 101 3.67 3.98 13.51
N GLY A 102 3.00 3.40 12.50
CA GLY A 102 3.59 3.10 11.20
C GLY A 102 4.58 1.93 11.18
N HIS A 103 4.83 1.27 12.32
CA HIS A 103 5.78 0.17 12.45
C HIS A 103 5.13 -1.10 13.00
N GLY A 104 4.31 -1.01 14.04
CA GLY A 104 3.64 -2.15 14.64
C GLY A 104 2.46 -2.67 13.82
N VAL A 105 1.97 -3.85 14.19
CA VAL A 105 0.64 -4.33 13.82
C VAL A 105 -0.15 -4.75 15.05
N CYS A 106 -1.47 -4.64 14.97
CA CYS A 106 -2.34 -4.91 16.10
C CYS A 106 -3.67 -5.56 15.68
N LEU A 107 -4.44 -5.98 16.67
CA LEU A 107 -5.82 -6.43 16.53
C LEU A 107 -6.78 -5.28 16.78
N SER A 108 -7.50 -4.85 15.73
CA SER A 108 -8.51 -3.80 15.81
C SER A 108 -9.93 -4.35 15.69
N SER A 109 -10.90 -3.74 16.38
CA SER A 109 -12.33 -4.02 16.14
C SER A 109 -12.97 -3.11 15.11
N GLN A 110 -12.21 -2.16 14.57
CA GLN A 110 -12.71 -1.15 13.66
C GLN A 110 -12.63 -1.67 12.22
N ARG A 111 -13.51 -2.62 11.88
CA ARG A 111 -13.57 -3.26 10.55
C ARG A 111 -13.58 -2.24 9.39
N GLY A 112 -14.28 -1.14 9.58
CA GLY A 112 -14.41 -0.06 8.58
C GLY A 112 -13.17 0.81 8.42
N ALA A 113 -12.07 0.55 9.14
CA ALA A 113 -10.85 1.33 9.02
C ALA A 113 -9.91 0.80 7.92
N HIS A 114 -9.31 1.70 7.14
CA HIS A 114 -8.30 1.37 6.14
C HIS A 114 -7.10 0.61 6.72
N ASN A 115 -6.71 0.88 7.97
CA ASN A 115 -5.64 0.14 8.65
C ASN A 115 -5.89 -1.37 8.72
N THR A 116 -7.16 -1.82 8.69
CA THR A 116 -7.49 -3.26 8.70
C THR A 116 -7.40 -3.94 7.33
N VAL A 117 -7.20 -3.15 6.27
CA VAL A 117 -7.14 -3.62 4.90
C VAL A 117 -5.68 -3.76 4.47
N TRP A 118 -5.40 -4.90 3.83
CA TRP A 118 -4.10 -5.24 3.29
C TRP A 118 -4.24 -5.45 1.79
N ALA A 119 -3.50 -4.68 0.99
CA ALA A 119 -3.40 -4.92 -0.44
C ALA A 119 -2.57 -6.19 -0.68
N VAL A 120 -3.03 -7.03 -1.59
CA VAL A 120 -2.38 -8.29 -1.93
C VAL A 120 -1.57 -8.08 -3.20
N GLN A 121 -0.29 -8.40 -3.15
CA GLN A 121 0.61 -8.37 -4.29
C GLN A 121 1.17 -9.78 -4.47
N ALA A 122 0.80 -10.45 -5.57
CA ALA A 122 1.32 -11.77 -5.90
C ALA A 122 2.81 -11.68 -6.23
N MET A 123 3.58 -12.65 -5.74
CA MET A 123 5.00 -12.78 -6.08
C MET A 123 5.16 -13.91 -7.09
N GLU A 124 5.60 -13.55 -8.28
CA GLU A 124 5.92 -14.49 -9.35
C GLU A 124 7.31 -15.10 -9.15
N GLY A 125 7.45 -16.37 -9.53
CA GLY A 125 8.73 -17.09 -9.49
C GLY A 125 9.00 -17.85 -8.19
N ALA A 126 10.06 -18.66 -8.23
CA ALA A 126 10.52 -19.41 -7.08
C ALA A 126 11.26 -18.46 -6.12
N VAL A 127 10.90 -18.50 -4.84
CA VAL A 127 11.60 -17.77 -3.79
C VAL A 127 12.68 -18.70 -3.24
N GLU A 128 13.95 -18.32 -3.39
CA GLU A 128 15.06 -19.15 -2.93
C GLU A 128 14.95 -19.50 -1.45
N GLY A 129 15.11 -20.80 -1.15
CA GLY A 129 15.02 -21.35 0.20
C GLY A 129 13.62 -21.36 0.81
N ALA A 130 12.59 -20.88 0.10
CA ALA A 130 11.21 -20.99 0.54
C ALA A 130 10.57 -22.28 0.01
N GLU A 131 9.99 -23.07 0.92
CA GLU A 131 9.25 -24.27 0.56
C GLU A 131 7.75 -23.97 0.42
N GLY A 132 7.11 -24.53 -0.61
CA GLY A 132 5.65 -24.73 -0.57
C GLY A 132 4.77 -23.83 -1.44
N GLY A 133 5.23 -23.29 -2.56
CA GLY A 133 4.36 -22.68 -3.58
C GLY A 133 4.31 -21.15 -3.55
N PRO A 134 3.32 -20.51 -4.22
CA PRO A 134 3.34 -19.07 -4.46
C PRO A 134 3.16 -18.28 -3.17
N PHE A 135 3.79 -17.11 -3.12
CA PHE A 135 3.75 -16.18 -1.99
C PHE A 135 3.08 -14.87 -2.38
N VAL A 136 2.57 -14.17 -1.38
CA VAL A 136 2.08 -12.79 -1.51
C VAL A 136 2.82 -11.86 -0.57
N LEU A 137 2.92 -10.62 -0.99
CA LEU A 137 3.17 -9.46 -0.16
C LEU A 137 1.83 -8.91 0.33
N LEU A 138 1.77 -8.55 1.61
CA LEU A 138 0.60 -7.90 2.21
C LEU A 138 0.97 -6.47 2.59
N ARG A 139 0.45 -5.50 1.84
CA ARG A 139 0.77 -4.07 2.00
C ARG A 139 -0.32 -3.36 2.80
N GLY A 140 0.05 -2.76 3.93
CA GLY A 140 -0.88 -2.05 4.82
C GLY A 140 -1.18 -0.62 4.36
N ALA A 141 -1.98 0.09 5.15
CA ALA A 141 -2.48 1.42 4.83
C ALA A 141 -1.41 2.53 4.72
N TYR A 142 -0.23 2.31 5.31
CA TYR A 142 0.94 3.21 5.19
C TYR A 142 1.87 2.85 4.03
N GLY A 143 1.44 1.95 3.12
CA GLY A 143 2.22 1.47 1.98
C GLY A 143 3.37 0.52 2.36
N ARG A 144 3.53 0.20 3.64
CA ARG A 144 4.53 -0.73 4.18
C ARG A 144 4.00 -2.16 4.18
N TYR A 145 4.88 -3.14 4.18
CA TYR A 145 4.52 -4.56 4.05
C TYR A 145 4.58 -5.29 5.38
N LEU A 146 3.64 -6.23 5.59
CA LEU A 146 3.63 -7.11 6.75
C LEU A 146 4.93 -7.90 6.82
N PHE A 147 5.58 -7.87 7.99
CA PHE A 147 6.93 -8.36 8.18
C PHE A 147 7.08 -9.08 9.52
N ALA A 148 7.74 -10.23 9.51
CA ALA A 148 8.17 -10.93 10.73
C ALA A 148 9.57 -10.45 11.14
N THR A 149 9.69 -9.85 12.32
CA THR A 149 11.00 -9.36 12.80
C THR A 149 11.88 -10.50 13.33
N ASP A 150 13.10 -10.15 13.70
CA ASP A 150 14.01 -10.95 14.53
C ASP A 150 13.90 -10.61 16.03
N VAL A 151 13.18 -9.54 16.37
CA VAL A 151 12.97 -9.10 17.75
C VAL A 151 11.96 -10.01 18.45
N GLN A 152 12.37 -10.58 19.58
CA GLN A 152 11.50 -11.41 20.42
C GLN A 152 10.28 -10.61 20.89
N ALA A 153 9.10 -11.20 20.79
CA ALA A 153 7.88 -10.55 21.23
C ALA A 153 7.75 -10.56 22.75
N ALA A 154 7.35 -9.43 23.32
CA ALA A 154 7.04 -9.32 24.75
C ALA A 154 5.76 -10.09 25.16
N THR A 155 4.98 -10.58 24.19
CA THR A 155 3.75 -11.34 24.44
C THR A 155 3.62 -12.50 23.47
N GLY A 156 2.85 -13.53 23.85
CA GLY A 156 2.66 -14.73 23.03
C GLY A 156 3.62 -15.85 23.44
N PRO A 157 3.86 -16.84 22.57
CA PRO A 157 4.79 -17.94 22.83
C PRO A 157 6.23 -17.43 23.01
N GLY A 158 7.03 -18.09 23.85
CA GLY A 158 8.41 -17.66 24.14
C GLY A 158 9.35 -17.63 22.92
N HIS A 159 9.04 -18.43 21.89
CA HIS A 159 9.76 -18.44 20.60
C HIS A 159 9.14 -17.49 19.55
N GLY A 160 8.14 -16.70 19.93
CA GLY A 160 7.46 -15.75 19.06
C GLY A 160 8.26 -14.47 18.86
N VAL A 161 8.24 -13.94 17.64
CA VAL A 161 8.81 -12.63 17.28
C VAL A 161 7.70 -11.63 17.00
N GLN A 162 8.05 -10.35 17.01
CA GLN A 162 7.11 -9.29 16.69
C GLN A 162 6.67 -9.37 15.22
N ALA A 163 5.38 -9.13 14.98
CA ALA A 163 4.89 -8.78 13.66
C ALA A 163 4.97 -7.26 13.51
N ALA A 164 5.40 -6.77 12.35
CA ALA A 164 5.61 -5.35 12.08
C ALA A 164 5.30 -5.00 10.61
N GLN A 165 5.52 -3.75 10.26
CA GLN A 165 5.38 -3.16 8.94
C GLN A 165 6.74 -2.63 8.47
N GLN A 166 7.20 -3.09 7.30
CA GLN A 166 8.53 -2.75 6.78
C GLN A 166 8.46 -2.20 5.36
N ALA A 167 9.28 -1.18 5.08
CA ALA A 167 9.50 -0.67 3.73
C ALA A 167 10.23 -1.71 2.84
N ARG A 168 10.12 -1.57 1.52
CA ARG A 168 10.82 -2.40 0.53
C ARG A 168 11.87 -1.59 -0.24
N PRO A 169 13.07 -1.37 0.34
CA PRO A 169 14.11 -0.55 -0.29
C PRO A 169 14.94 -1.28 -1.35
N HIS A 170 14.84 -2.60 -1.44
CA HIS A 170 15.68 -3.44 -2.31
C HIS A 170 14.81 -4.43 -3.12
N PRO A 171 15.24 -4.88 -4.32
CA PRO A 171 14.45 -5.79 -5.13
C PRO A 171 14.36 -7.19 -4.52
N ASN A 172 15.39 -7.59 -3.75
CA ASN A 172 15.35 -8.85 -3.03
C ASN A 172 14.38 -8.77 -1.86
N THR A 173 13.23 -9.46 -1.98
CA THR A 173 12.22 -9.51 -0.93
C THR A 173 12.62 -10.52 0.13
N PRO A 174 12.82 -10.12 1.40
CA PRO A 174 13.20 -11.05 2.44
C PRO A 174 12.07 -12.04 2.74
N ARG A 175 12.43 -13.29 3.05
CA ARG A 175 11.47 -14.38 3.35
C ARG A 175 10.48 -14.06 4.47
N CYS A 176 10.86 -13.21 5.41
CA CYS A 176 9.99 -12.76 6.50
C CYS A 176 8.94 -11.72 6.09
N MET A 177 8.96 -11.22 4.85
CA MET A 177 7.93 -10.35 4.27
C MET A 177 6.94 -11.12 3.37
N LEU A 178 7.28 -12.35 3.01
CA LEU A 178 6.51 -13.19 2.10
C LEU A 178 5.56 -14.10 2.87
N TRP A 179 4.29 -14.14 2.45
CA TRP A 179 3.22 -14.83 3.16
C TRP A 179 2.45 -15.78 2.25
N GLN A 180 1.88 -16.83 2.85
CA GLN A 180 1.04 -17.81 2.20
C GLN A 180 -0.17 -18.11 3.08
N ALA A 181 -1.36 -18.19 2.49
CA ALA A 181 -2.55 -18.68 3.18
C ALA A 181 -2.71 -20.19 2.97
N ILE A 182 -2.69 -20.95 4.07
CA ILE A 182 -2.85 -22.40 4.06
C ILE A 182 -4.17 -22.76 4.75
N ARG A 183 -5.02 -23.53 4.08
CA ARG A 183 -6.34 -23.91 4.60
C ARG A 183 -6.19 -24.84 5.81
N ARG A 184 -6.90 -24.52 6.91
CA ARG A 184 -6.98 -25.33 8.15
C ARG A 184 -8.41 -25.32 8.69
N GLN A 185 -9.09 -26.46 8.61
CA GLN A 185 -10.42 -26.72 9.21
C GLN A 185 -11.45 -25.61 8.94
N GLY A 186 -11.61 -25.20 7.67
CA GLY A 186 -12.57 -24.14 7.28
C GLY A 186 -12.12 -22.70 7.55
N SER A 187 -10.86 -22.50 7.93
CA SER A 187 -10.20 -21.19 8.04
C SER A 187 -8.81 -21.26 7.40
N PHE A 188 -7.97 -20.26 7.61
CA PHE A 188 -6.60 -20.23 7.11
C PHE A 188 -5.59 -20.00 8.22
N VAL A 189 -4.39 -20.56 8.07
CA VAL A 189 -3.19 -20.10 8.77
C VAL A 189 -2.33 -19.32 7.78
N ILE A 190 -1.78 -18.19 8.22
CA ILE A 190 -0.95 -17.33 7.38
C ILE A 190 0.51 -17.62 7.71
N ARG A 191 1.19 -18.34 6.83
CA ARG A 191 2.57 -18.83 7.00
C ARG A 191 3.53 -17.89 6.28
N SER A 192 4.63 -17.49 6.92
CA SER A 192 5.72 -16.78 6.25
C SER A 192 6.59 -17.75 5.44
N ALA A 193 7.32 -17.26 4.44
CA ALA A 193 8.31 -18.08 3.73
C ALA A 193 9.46 -18.58 4.63
N GLY A 194 9.60 -18.02 5.84
CA GLY A 194 10.48 -18.53 6.90
C GLY A 194 9.89 -19.68 7.72
N GLY A 195 8.69 -20.18 7.38
CA GLY A 195 8.07 -21.34 8.02
C GLY A 195 7.30 -21.07 9.32
N ARG A 196 7.22 -19.81 9.76
CA ARG A 196 6.48 -19.40 10.96
C ARG A 196 5.09 -18.87 10.59
N TYR A 197 4.20 -18.75 11.57
CA TYR A 197 2.79 -18.43 11.37
C TYR A 197 2.40 -17.13 12.07
N LEU A 198 1.59 -16.32 11.39
CA LEU A 198 0.97 -15.13 11.97
C LEU A 198 -0.01 -15.55 13.07
N ARG A 199 0.14 -14.95 14.25
CA ARG A 199 -0.58 -15.31 15.46
C ARG A 199 -1.24 -14.10 16.11
N ALA A 200 -2.54 -14.20 16.32
CA ALA A 200 -3.24 -13.28 17.20
C ALA A 200 -2.91 -13.58 18.68
N ASN A 201 -2.83 -12.57 19.55
CA ASN A 201 -2.69 -12.80 20.99
C ASN A 201 -3.89 -12.26 21.79
N GLY A 202 -3.88 -12.53 23.10
CA GLY A 202 -4.91 -12.03 24.01
C GLY A 202 -6.22 -12.81 23.98
N LYS A 203 -6.17 -14.15 23.88
CA LYS A 203 -7.36 -15.03 23.92
C LYS A 203 -8.30 -14.70 25.09
N TYR A 204 -7.73 -14.50 26.28
CA TYR A 204 -8.48 -14.24 27.51
C TYR A 204 -8.45 -12.76 27.93
N VAL A 205 -7.54 -11.96 27.38
CA VAL A 205 -7.29 -10.59 27.82
C VAL A 205 -7.68 -9.61 26.72
N ARG A 206 -8.85 -8.98 26.86
CA ARG A 206 -9.50 -8.20 25.79
C ARG A 206 -8.68 -6.99 25.31
N TRP A 207 -7.94 -6.34 26.20
CA TRP A 207 -7.10 -5.17 25.86
C TRP A 207 -5.76 -5.53 25.21
N ARG A 208 -5.33 -6.80 25.28
CA ARG A 208 -4.13 -7.23 24.53
C ARG A 208 -4.49 -7.33 23.06
N THR A 209 -3.83 -6.53 22.23
CA THR A 209 -4.07 -6.49 20.78
C THR A 209 -2.84 -6.93 19.98
N ALA A 210 -1.77 -7.38 20.64
CA ALA A 210 -0.54 -7.76 19.97
C ALA A 210 -0.74 -8.92 18.98
N VAL A 211 -0.03 -8.83 17.85
CA VAL A 211 0.10 -9.89 16.86
C VAL A 211 1.57 -10.27 16.78
N THR A 212 1.85 -11.56 16.70
CA THR A 212 3.21 -12.10 16.65
C THR A 212 3.36 -13.08 15.51
N VAL A 213 4.59 -13.50 15.26
CA VAL A 213 4.92 -14.57 14.32
C VAL A 213 5.63 -15.67 15.09
N ALA A 214 5.08 -16.89 15.08
CA ALA A 214 5.54 -17.98 15.95
C ALA A 214 5.52 -19.33 15.22
N GLY A 215 6.09 -20.37 15.83
CA GLY A 215 5.96 -21.74 15.32
C GLY A 215 4.51 -22.24 15.41
N ASP A 216 4.22 -23.36 14.77
CA ASP A 216 2.92 -24.01 14.88
C ASP A 216 2.81 -24.71 16.25
N ASP A 217 2.05 -24.10 17.16
CA ASP A 217 1.69 -24.68 18.46
C ASP A 217 0.28 -25.29 18.45
N ALA A 218 -0.27 -25.55 17.25
CA ALA A 218 -1.64 -26.01 17.02
C ALA A 218 -2.73 -25.11 17.62
N SER A 219 -2.38 -23.90 18.08
CA SER A 219 -3.35 -23.01 18.70
C SER A 219 -4.36 -22.48 17.69
N ALA A 220 -5.62 -22.40 18.12
CA ALA A 220 -6.67 -21.72 17.36
C ALA A 220 -6.34 -20.22 17.12
N MET A 221 -5.41 -19.64 17.88
CA MET A 221 -4.95 -18.26 17.69
C MET A 221 -4.11 -18.04 16.41
N LEU A 222 -3.70 -19.12 15.75
CA LEU A 222 -3.07 -19.09 14.42
C LEU A 222 -4.10 -19.00 13.28
N GLN A 223 -5.38 -19.17 13.57
CA GLN A 223 -6.44 -19.27 12.57
C GLN A 223 -7.07 -17.92 12.26
N TRP A 224 -7.16 -17.63 10.97
CA TRP A 224 -7.67 -16.39 10.38
C TRP A 224 -8.72 -16.72 9.33
N ASP A 225 -9.78 -15.93 9.31
CA ASP A 225 -10.69 -15.86 8.17
C ASP A 225 -10.19 -14.74 7.24
N VAL A 226 -10.11 -15.03 5.94
CA VAL A 226 -9.71 -14.06 4.92
C VAL A 226 -10.99 -13.46 4.33
N GLU A 227 -11.23 -12.18 4.56
CA GLU A 227 -12.35 -11.45 3.97
C GLU A 227 -11.84 -10.61 2.79
N VAL A 228 -12.35 -10.89 1.59
CA VAL A 228 -12.08 -10.04 0.41
C VAL A 228 -12.71 -8.68 0.63
N VAL A 229 -11.97 -7.61 0.30
CA VAL A 229 -12.47 -6.23 0.32
C VAL A 229 -12.70 -5.80 -1.13
N PRO A 230 -13.96 -5.51 -1.53
CA PRO A 230 -14.25 -5.05 -2.88
C PRO A 230 -13.51 -3.75 -3.22
N LEU A 231 -13.26 -3.56 -4.51
CA LEU A 231 -12.82 -2.28 -5.03
C LEU A 231 -13.92 -1.23 -4.85
N ARG A 232 -13.50 0.00 -4.54
CA ARG A 232 -14.34 1.18 -4.62
C ARG A 232 -14.27 1.70 -6.05
N LEU A 233 -15.44 1.92 -6.67
CA LEU A 233 -15.54 2.39 -8.06
C LEU A 233 -15.09 3.85 -8.20
N ASP A 234 -15.35 4.67 -7.18
CA ASP A 234 -15.03 6.09 -7.19
C ASP A 234 -13.79 6.41 -6.34
N ARG A 235 -13.00 7.39 -6.80
CA ARG A 235 -11.94 7.98 -5.99
C ARG A 235 -12.53 8.52 -4.67
N PRO A 236 -11.92 8.22 -3.51
CA PRO A 236 -12.26 8.87 -2.25
C PRO A 236 -12.11 10.38 -2.36
N THR A 237 -13.15 11.12 -2.02
CA THR A 237 -13.13 12.59 -2.03
C THR A 237 -12.47 13.11 -0.77
N LEU A 238 -11.96 14.34 -0.85
CA LEU A 238 -11.24 15.03 0.24
C LEU A 238 -12.07 15.35 1.49
N LEU A 239 -13.39 15.27 1.38
CA LEU A 239 -14.32 15.76 2.40
C LEU A 239 -14.73 14.68 3.40
N ASP A 240 -14.53 13.41 3.08
CA ASP A 240 -14.83 12.32 4.00
C ASP A 240 -13.69 12.16 5.01
N PRO A 241 -13.96 12.24 6.34
CA PRO A 241 -12.92 11.93 7.32
C PRO A 241 -12.42 10.50 7.08
N PRO A 242 -11.11 10.29 7.03
CA PRO A 242 -10.55 9.00 6.65
C PRO A 242 -11.06 7.93 7.62
N PRO A 243 -11.65 6.84 7.13
CA PRO A 243 -12.01 5.70 7.97
C PRO A 243 -10.73 5.10 8.54
N GLN A 244 -10.35 5.53 9.74
CA GLN A 244 -9.10 5.16 10.40
C GLN A 244 -9.37 4.75 11.85
N PRO A 245 -8.51 3.93 12.46
CA PRO A 245 -8.77 3.46 13.81
C PRO A 245 -8.73 4.64 14.78
N MET A 246 -9.87 4.95 15.39
CA MET A 246 -9.92 5.79 16.58
C MET A 246 -9.31 5.01 17.75
N ARG A 247 -7.99 5.04 17.91
CA ARG A 247 -7.40 4.67 19.20
C ARG A 247 -7.71 5.81 20.16
N ARG A 248 -8.26 5.48 21.34
CA ARG A 248 -8.36 6.42 22.46
C ARG A 248 -6.94 6.67 22.98
N ARG A 249 -6.13 7.47 22.25
CA ARG A 249 -4.95 8.08 22.85
C ARG A 249 -5.45 8.94 24.01
N ARG A 250 -4.76 8.86 25.15
CA ARG A 250 -5.14 9.64 26.33
C ARG A 250 -4.91 11.14 26.11
N HIS A 251 -3.97 11.48 25.22
CA HIS A 251 -3.59 12.84 24.88
C HIS A 251 -3.42 12.99 23.35
N PRO A 252 -3.66 14.19 22.79
CA PRO A 252 -3.24 14.51 21.43
C PRO A 252 -1.73 14.24 21.23
N PRO A 253 -1.29 13.87 20.02
CA PRO A 253 0.13 13.75 19.74
C PRO A 253 0.87 15.06 20.02
N THR A 254 2.05 14.99 20.62
CA THR A 254 2.91 16.18 20.78
C THR A 254 3.52 16.58 19.44
N GLU A 255 3.95 17.84 19.32
CA GLU A 255 4.62 18.31 18.10
C GLU A 255 5.85 17.45 17.75
N GLU A 256 6.62 17.03 18.76
CA GLU A 256 7.79 16.16 18.60
C GLU A 256 7.42 14.77 18.06
N GLU A 257 6.30 14.20 18.48
CA GLU A 257 5.82 12.88 18.02
C GLU A 257 5.37 12.89 16.55
N VAL A 258 4.98 14.05 16.02
CA VAL A 258 4.50 14.18 14.63
C VAL A 258 5.49 14.93 13.73
N ALA A 259 6.55 15.47 14.29
CA ALA A 259 7.62 16.14 13.56
C ALA A 259 8.41 15.15 12.69
N ARG A 260 8.37 15.32 11.37
CA ARG A 260 9.15 14.51 10.42
C ARG A 260 9.59 15.26 9.17
N GLN A 261 10.54 14.66 8.47
CA GLN A 261 10.86 15.02 7.10
C GLN A 261 10.03 14.18 6.13
N VAL A 262 9.27 14.86 5.27
CA VAL A 262 8.60 14.25 4.13
C VAL A 262 9.42 14.55 2.88
N ARG A 263 9.83 13.51 2.17
CA ARG A 263 10.32 13.64 0.80
C ARG A 263 9.12 13.59 -0.14
N TYR A 264 9.06 14.51 -1.08
CA TYR A 264 7.97 14.53 -2.05
C TYR A 264 8.48 14.81 -3.46
N ILE A 265 7.73 14.31 -4.43
CA ILE A 265 7.95 14.55 -5.86
C ILE A 265 6.62 14.52 -6.59
N ARG A 266 6.51 15.28 -7.68
CA ARG A 266 5.38 15.17 -8.60
C ARG A 266 5.71 14.12 -9.65
N ALA A 267 4.83 13.13 -9.85
CA ALA A 267 4.95 12.19 -10.95
C ALA A 267 4.78 12.93 -12.29
N GLY A 268 5.53 12.51 -13.31
CA GLY A 268 5.29 12.95 -14.67
C GLY A 268 3.95 12.47 -15.20
N VAL A 269 3.57 12.93 -16.41
CA VAL A 269 2.26 12.61 -17.00
C VAL A 269 2.10 11.10 -17.22
N ASP A 270 3.19 10.43 -17.60
CA ASP A 270 3.21 9.00 -17.86
C ASP A 270 3.44 8.16 -16.60
N GLY A 271 3.64 8.81 -15.44
CA GLY A 271 3.91 8.13 -14.18
C GLY A 271 5.38 7.94 -13.82
N ASP A 272 6.27 8.45 -14.65
CA ASP A 272 7.69 8.42 -14.39
C ASP A 272 8.03 9.24 -13.13
N ILE A 273 8.92 8.67 -12.31
CA ILE A 273 9.42 9.30 -11.10
C ILE A 273 10.90 9.57 -11.35
N ASP A 274 11.25 10.85 -11.48
CA ASP A 274 12.64 11.29 -11.52
C ASP A 274 13.27 11.14 -10.13
N GLU A 275 14.06 10.07 -9.93
CA GLU A 275 14.72 9.80 -8.65
C GLU A 275 15.71 10.90 -8.20
N THR A 276 16.08 11.82 -9.08
CA THR A 276 16.92 12.98 -8.73
C THR A 276 16.10 14.20 -8.30
N GLY A 277 14.81 14.25 -8.67
CA GLY A 277 13.90 15.37 -8.45
C GLY A 277 13.23 15.44 -7.08
N TRP A 278 13.56 14.54 -6.16
CA TRP A 278 12.97 14.52 -4.82
C TRP A 278 13.29 15.79 -4.02
N ARG A 279 12.24 16.41 -3.46
CA ARG A 279 12.36 17.55 -2.55
C ARG A 279 12.01 17.12 -1.14
N THR A 280 12.44 17.88 -0.14
CA THR A 280 12.14 17.59 1.27
C THR A 280 11.42 18.77 1.90
N VAL A 281 10.43 18.49 2.73
CA VAL A 281 9.74 19.45 3.60
C VAL A 281 9.68 18.90 5.02
N ARG A 282 9.83 19.77 6.02
CA ARG A 282 9.53 19.43 7.40
C ARG A 282 8.08 19.72 7.71
N ILE A 283 7.41 18.78 8.36
CA ILE A 283 6.06 18.94 8.88
C ILE A 283 6.05 18.56 10.35
N SER A 284 5.16 19.18 11.12
CA SER A 284 4.87 18.85 12.52
C SER A 284 3.39 18.54 12.72
N THR A 285 2.83 17.79 11.78
CA THR A 285 1.43 17.37 11.77
C THR A 285 1.33 15.94 11.28
N ASN A 286 0.39 15.17 11.81
CA ASN A 286 0.01 13.89 11.25
C ASN A 286 -1.21 13.99 10.31
N SER A 287 -1.81 15.16 10.15
CA SER A 287 -3.01 15.32 9.33
C SER A 287 -2.70 15.17 7.84
N LEU A 288 -3.39 14.23 7.18
CA LEU A 288 -3.33 14.08 5.73
C LEU A 288 -3.82 15.34 5.01
N MET A 289 -4.87 15.97 5.50
CA MET A 289 -5.42 17.20 4.91
C MET A 289 -4.38 18.32 4.94
N GLN A 290 -3.73 18.52 6.09
CA GLN A 290 -2.69 19.55 6.22
C GLN A 290 -1.50 19.27 5.29
N LEU A 291 -1.05 18.00 5.20
CA LEU A 291 -0.02 17.61 4.24
C LEU A 291 -0.43 17.94 2.80
N ARG A 292 -1.66 17.65 2.40
CA ARG A 292 -2.18 17.96 1.06
C ARG A 292 -2.11 19.46 0.76
N LEU A 293 -2.55 20.31 1.68
CA LEU A 293 -2.49 21.76 1.52
C LEU A 293 -1.03 22.26 1.45
N THR A 294 -0.14 21.76 2.31
CA THR A 294 1.28 22.11 2.29
C THR A 294 1.93 21.75 0.95
N LEU A 295 1.71 20.53 0.45
CA LEU A 295 2.30 20.11 -0.83
C LEU A 295 1.70 20.85 -2.03
N ALA A 296 0.40 21.14 -2.02
CA ALA A 296 -0.23 21.95 -3.07
C ALA A 296 0.37 23.36 -3.17
N ASN A 297 0.67 23.98 -2.01
CA ASN A 297 1.34 25.27 -1.94
C ASN A 297 2.78 25.20 -2.48
N LEU A 298 3.56 24.21 -2.04
CA LEU A 298 4.96 24.06 -2.45
C LEU A 298 5.12 23.73 -3.94
N LEU A 299 4.12 23.11 -4.55
CA LEU A 299 4.10 22.82 -5.98
C LEU A 299 3.53 23.98 -6.82
N GLY A 300 3.20 25.13 -6.20
CA GLY A 300 2.73 26.33 -6.90
C GLY A 300 1.32 26.20 -7.49
N GLN A 301 0.51 25.29 -6.95
CA GLN A 301 -0.75 24.85 -7.54
C GLN A 301 -1.89 24.99 -6.52
N ASN A 302 -2.12 26.19 -6.03
CA ASN A 302 -3.06 26.50 -4.93
C ASN A 302 -4.51 26.03 -5.19
N ARG A 303 -4.91 25.85 -6.46
CA ARG A 303 -6.22 25.30 -6.87
C ARG A 303 -6.23 23.76 -7.06
N SER A 304 -5.11 23.08 -6.87
CA SER A 304 -4.89 21.66 -7.25
C SER A 304 -4.88 20.67 -6.08
N ALA A 305 -5.06 21.11 -4.83
CA ALA A 305 -5.17 20.18 -3.70
C ALA A 305 -6.32 19.17 -3.90
N LEU A 306 -7.39 19.58 -4.60
CA LEU A 306 -8.53 18.74 -4.98
C LEU A 306 -8.27 17.86 -6.21
N HIS A 307 -7.28 18.22 -7.04
CA HIS A 307 -6.97 17.57 -8.31
C HIS A 307 -5.71 16.69 -8.25
N THR A 308 -5.29 16.32 -7.05
CA THR A 308 -4.14 15.46 -6.84
C THR A 308 -4.44 14.34 -5.85
N THR A 309 -3.85 13.18 -6.11
CA THR A 309 -3.81 12.06 -5.18
C THR A 309 -2.39 11.95 -4.62
N LEU A 310 -2.27 11.97 -3.29
CA LEU A 310 -1.02 11.67 -2.63
C LEU A 310 -0.87 10.16 -2.51
N CYS A 311 0.23 9.63 -3.01
CA CYS A 311 0.61 8.23 -2.82
C CYS A 311 1.85 8.13 -1.95
N VAL A 312 1.86 7.21 -0.99
CA VAL A 312 3.06 6.84 -0.24
C VAL A 312 3.83 5.76 -1.00
N ARG A 313 5.16 5.91 -1.03
CA ARG A 313 6.09 4.92 -1.57
C ARG A 313 7.04 4.45 -0.48
N ALA A 314 6.72 3.32 0.16
CA ALA A 314 7.52 2.82 1.29
C ALA A 314 8.77 2.04 0.82
N GLY A 315 9.74 2.74 0.23
CA GLY A 315 10.97 2.17 -0.33
C GLY A 315 10.95 2.10 -1.86
N ALA A 316 12.14 2.07 -2.48
CA ALA A 316 12.29 2.21 -3.94
C ALA A 316 11.63 1.10 -4.76
N TYR A 317 11.39 -0.08 -4.17
CA TYR A 317 10.77 -1.23 -4.81
C TYR A 317 9.38 -1.53 -4.24
N ALA A 318 8.80 -0.59 -3.49
CA ALA A 318 7.42 -0.68 -3.03
C ALA A 318 6.48 -0.08 -4.08
N ASP A 319 5.33 -0.73 -4.27
CA ASP A 319 4.27 -0.23 -5.12
C ASP A 319 3.69 1.07 -4.52
N LEU A 320 3.27 2.01 -5.37
CA LEU A 320 2.59 3.23 -4.94
C LEU A 320 1.25 2.90 -4.27
N SER A 321 1.02 3.50 -3.10
CA SER A 321 -0.20 3.30 -2.32
C SER A 321 -0.91 4.64 -2.13
N PRO A 322 -2.17 4.80 -2.57
CA PRO A 322 -2.94 6.00 -2.23
C PRO A 322 -2.99 6.20 -0.71
N LEU A 323 -2.64 7.40 -0.26
CA LEU A 323 -2.67 7.75 1.15
C LEU A 323 -4.10 8.17 1.52
N LEU A 324 -4.79 7.28 2.23
CA LEU A 324 -6.22 7.37 2.58
C LEU A 324 -6.46 7.57 4.09
N ILE A 325 -5.39 7.71 4.87
CA ILE A 325 -5.41 7.88 6.31
C ILE A 325 -4.41 8.96 6.72
N ASP A 326 -4.58 9.49 7.94
CA ASP A 326 -3.58 10.35 8.55
C ASP A 326 -2.23 9.64 8.64
N LEU A 327 -1.17 10.44 8.67
CA LEU A 327 0.20 9.95 8.74
C LEU A 327 0.40 9.14 10.01
N PRO A 328 1.26 8.10 9.98
CA PRO A 328 1.59 7.35 11.19
C PRO A 328 2.20 8.29 12.21
N ILE A 329 2.23 7.98 13.50
CA ILE A 329 2.84 8.78 14.55
C ILE A 329 4.30 8.34 14.69
N GLY A 330 5.21 9.30 14.74
CA GLY A 330 6.65 9.06 14.72
C GLY A 330 7.41 10.03 13.83
N ASN A 331 8.71 9.80 13.72
CA ASN A 331 9.66 10.72 13.12
C ASN A 331 10.23 10.17 11.80
N ASP A 332 9.80 8.97 11.41
CA ASP A 332 10.31 8.25 10.26
C ASP A 332 10.09 9.05 8.97
N ARG A 333 11.09 8.96 8.08
CA ARG A 333 11.02 9.58 6.77
C ARG A 333 9.88 8.97 5.95
N LEU A 334 9.08 9.82 5.33
CA LEU A 334 7.97 9.43 4.46
C LEU A 334 8.23 9.94 3.04
N ASP A 335 8.15 9.03 2.06
CA ASP A 335 8.33 9.37 0.64
C ASP A 335 6.93 9.43 -0.02
N ILE A 336 6.55 10.61 -0.51
CA ILE A 336 5.24 10.92 -1.09
C ILE A 336 5.36 11.26 -2.58
N VAL A 337 4.59 10.57 -3.40
CA VAL A 337 4.45 10.86 -4.83
C VAL A 337 3.12 11.57 -5.05
N VAL A 338 3.16 12.77 -5.61
CA VAL A 338 1.99 13.57 -5.95
C VAL A 338 1.58 13.25 -7.37
N ILE A 339 0.40 12.64 -7.52
CA ILE A 339 -0.15 12.22 -8.81
C ILE A 339 -1.26 13.19 -9.19
N THR A 340 -1.23 13.70 -10.42
CA THR A 340 -2.27 14.58 -10.95
C THR A 340 -3.45 13.75 -11.45
N HIS A 341 -4.67 14.17 -11.14
CA HIS A 341 -5.88 13.47 -11.60
C HIS A 341 -5.99 13.47 -13.13
N GLY A 342 -6.54 12.39 -13.70
CA GLY A 342 -6.73 12.21 -15.14
C GLY A 342 -5.48 11.74 -15.88
N THR A 343 -4.35 11.54 -15.18
CA THR A 343 -3.16 10.90 -15.75
C THR A 343 -3.38 9.38 -15.88
N PRO A 344 -2.70 8.69 -16.81
CA PRO A 344 -2.75 7.24 -16.91
C PRO A 344 -2.48 6.53 -15.58
N VAL A 345 -1.46 6.96 -14.82
CA VAL A 345 -1.15 6.33 -13.52
C VAL A 345 -2.27 6.53 -12.50
N ASP A 346 -2.87 7.71 -12.45
CA ASP A 346 -4.03 7.96 -11.59
C ASP A 346 -5.19 6.98 -11.88
N ASN A 347 -5.43 6.65 -13.15
CA ASN A 347 -6.47 5.68 -13.55
C ASN A 347 -6.14 4.22 -13.15
N THR A 348 -4.87 3.92 -12.85
CA THR A 348 -4.47 2.58 -12.37
C THR A 348 -4.57 2.42 -10.85
N LEU A 349 -4.79 3.52 -10.10
CA LEU A 349 -4.87 3.46 -8.66
C LEU A 349 -6.14 2.74 -8.20
N LEU A 350 -5.96 1.77 -7.31
CA LEU A 350 -7.05 1.00 -6.73
C LEU A 350 -7.37 1.48 -5.31
N TYR A 351 -8.65 1.52 -4.98
CA TYR A 351 -9.14 1.97 -3.68
C TYR A 351 -9.99 0.88 -3.03
N PRO A 352 -9.78 0.56 -1.74
CA PRO A 352 -10.60 -0.42 -1.05
C PRO A 352 -11.94 0.17 -0.58
N ASN A 353 -13.05 -0.55 -0.80
CA ASN A 353 -14.34 -0.20 -0.22
C ASN A 353 -14.45 -0.75 1.21
N VAL A 354 -14.00 0.05 2.19
CA VAL A 354 -13.98 -0.37 3.60
C VAL A 354 -15.37 -0.59 4.21
N ASN A 355 -16.41 0.03 3.65
CA ASN A 355 -17.77 -0.06 4.17
C ASN A 355 -18.58 -1.20 3.55
N ALA A 356 -18.06 -1.86 2.52
CA ALA A 356 -18.72 -3.02 1.91
C ALA A 356 -18.98 -4.11 2.97
N ARG A 357 -20.24 -4.53 3.04
CA ARG A 357 -20.65 -5.75 3.74
C ARG A 357 -20.56 -6.88 2.71
N ASN A 358 -19.80 -7.92 3.04
CA ASN A 358 -19.78 -9.15 2.24
C ASN A 358 -20.99 -10.01 2.56
#